data_AF-A0A1H0UC65-F1
#
_entry.id   AF-A0A1H0UC65-F1
#
_cell.length_a   1.000
_cell.length_b   1.000
_cell.length_c   1.000
_cell.angle_alpha   90.00
_cell.angle_beta   90.00
_cell.angle_gamma   90.00
#
_symmetry.space_group_name_H-M   'P 1'
#
loop_
_entity.id
_entity.type
_entity.pdbx_description
1 polymer ?
#
loop_
_entity_poly.entity_id
_entity_poly.type
_entity_poly.pdbx_seq_one_letter_code
_entity_poly.pdbx_strand_id
1 'polypeptide(L)' 'MANFRKRGNKWYFQIYTGVDPFTGKKKFTSKGGFKTKKEAQMAAAEVEKEVSRVMG' A
#
# COMPACT_ATOMS: atom_id res chain seq x y z
N MET A 1 -6.93 -0.79 -4.57
CA MET A 1 -7.65 -0.06 -3.52
C MET A 1 -6.84 -0.08 -2.24
N ALA A 2 -6.20 1.04 -1.94
CA ALA A 2 -5.40 1.23 -0.74
C ALA A 2 -6.28 1.41 0.52
N ASN A 3 -5.93 0.70 1.59
CA ASN A 3 -6.48 0.90 2.93
C ASN A 3 -5.58 1.86 3.69
N PHE A 4 -6.15 2.95 4.24
CA PHE A 4 -5.40 3.94 5.03
C PHE A 4 -5.71 3.79 6.51
N ARG A 5 -4.67 3.76 7.34
CA ARG A 5 -4.78 3.71 8.80
C ARG A 5 -3.87 4.74 9.45
N LYS A 6 -4.34 5.33 10.55
CA LYS A 6 -3.53 6.21 11.40
C LYS A 6 -3.04 5.41 12.61
N ARG A 7 -1.73 5.44 12.89
CA ARG A 7 -1.15 4.90 14.13
C ARG A 7 -0.41 6.03 14.84
N GLY A 8 -0.88 6.38 16.04
CA GLY A 8 -0.41 7.57 16.75
C GLY A 8 -0.61 8.83 15.90
N ASN A 9 0.47 9.54 15.63
CA ASN A 9 0.48 10.77 14.81
C ASN A 9 0.88 10.55 13.35
N LYS A 10 1.02 9.29 12.91
CA LYS A 10 1.48 8.96 11.55
C LYS A 10 0.42 8.19 10.77
N TRP A 11 0.41 8.41 9.46
CA TRP A 11 -0.44 7.72 8.50
C TRP A 11 0.32 6.61 7.80
N TYR A 12 -0.41 5.53 7.53
CA TYR A 12 0.06 4.33 6.88
C TYR A 12 -0.98 3.89 5.86
N PHE A 13 -0.54 3.21 4.81
CA PHE A 13 -1.42 2.55 3.86
C PHE A 13 -1.02 1.10 3.62
N GLN A 14 -1.96 0.33 3.11
CA GLN A 14 -1.77 -1.05 2.69
C GLN A 14 -2.52 -1.29 1.39
N ILE A 15 -1.85 -1.84 0.39
CA ILE A 15 -2.39 -2.17 -0.92
C ILE A 15 -2.27 -3.69 -1.10
N TYR A 16 -3.35 -4.32 -1.53
CA TYR A 16 -3.30 -5.71 -1.97
C TYR A 16 -2.52 -5.82 -3.27
N THR A 17 -1.54 -6.72 -3.31
CA THR A 17 -0.60 -6.87 -4.44
C THR A 17 -0.62 -8.29 -5.01
N GLY A 18 -1.71 -9.03 -4.82
CA GLY A 18 -1.90 -10.36 -5.39
C GLY A 18 -1.71 -11.49 -4.37
N VAL A 19 -1.57 -12.72 -4.87
CA VAL A 19 -1.34 -13.91 -4.06
C VAL A 19 0.11 -14.36 -4.29
N ASP A 20 0.81 -14.68 -3.21
CA ASP A 20 2.12 -15.30 -3.28
C ASP A 20 1.97 -16.73 -3.86
N PRO A 21 2.61 -17.03 -5.01
CA PRO A 21 2.40 -18.30 -5.71
C PRO A 21 3.04 -19.50 -4.98
N PHE A 22 3.97 -19.26 -4.06
CA PHE A 22 4.64 -20.32 -3.31
C PHE A 22 3.89 -20.69 -2.04
N THR A 23 3.28 -19.70 -1.38
CA THR A 23 2.59 -19.90 -0.09
C THR A 23 1.07 -19.88 -0.20
N GLY A 24 0.51 -19.43 -1.33
CA GLY A 24 -0.92 -19.23 -1.52
C GLY A 24 -1.52 -18.09 -0.68
N LYS A 25 -0.68 -17.30 0.00
CA LYS A 25 -1.13 -16.23 0.90
C LYS A 25 -1.32 -14.92 0.17
N LYS A 26 -2.32 -14.15 0.59
CA LYS A 26 -2.53 -12.78 0.10
C LYS A 26 -1.30 -11.92 0.43
N LYS A 27 -0.72 -11.32 -0.59
CA LYS A 27 0.39 -10.38 -0.49
C LYS A 27 -0.15 -8.96 -0.40
N PHE A 28 0.43 -8.20 0.51
CA PHE A 28 0.10 -6.79 0.67
C PHE A 28 1.39 -5.99 0.76
N THR A 29 1.41 -4.86 0.07
CA THR A 29 2.46 -3.86 0.22
C THR A 29 1.95 -2.79 1.16
N SER A 30 2.66 -2.57 2.27
CA SER A 30 2.34 -1.52 3.23
C SER A 30 3.49 -0.53 3.34
N LYS A 31 3.17 0.77 3.31
CA LYS A 31 4.13 1.86 3.56
C LYS A 31 3.47 2.87 4.47
N GLY A 32 4.27 3.60 5.23
CA GLY A 32 3.72 4.59 6.13
C GLY A 32 4.78 5.39 6.86
N GLY A 33 4.33 6.11 7.88
CA GLY A 33 5.15 7.09 8.58
C GLY A 33 4.87 8.53 8.12
N PHE A 34 3.82 8.74 7.33
CA PHE A 34 3.44 10.04 6.79
C PHE A 34 2.85 10.92 7.88
N LYS A 35 3.12 12.23 7.85
CA LYS A 35 2.56 13.17 8.83
C LYS A 35 1.09 13.45 8.54
N THR A 36 0.71 13.42 7.26
CA THR A 36 -0.65 13.73 6.81
C THR A 36 -1.27 12.59 6.00
N LYS A 37 -2.61 12.56 5.95
CA LYS A 37 -3.36 11.62 5.10
C LYS A 37 -3.06 11.84 3.62
N LYS A 38 -2.87 13.10 3.21
CA LYS A 38 -2.60 13.48 1.81
C LYS A 38 -1.25 12.93 1.33
N GLU A 39 -0.20 13.03 2.14
CA GLU A 39 1.09 12.39 1.87
C GLU A 39 0.95 10.87 1.68
N ALA A 40 0.19 10.22 2.57
CA ALA A 40 -0.06 8.78 2.46
C ALA A 40 -0.82 8.44 1.17
N GLN A 41 -1.79 9.24 0.76
CA GLN A 41 -2.55 9.05 -0.49
C GLN A 41 -1.67 9.19 -1.74
N MET A 42 -0.80 10.21 -1.79
CA MET A 42 0.13 10.40 -2.91
C MET A 42 1.09 9.22 -3.05
N ALA A 43 1.68 8.79 -1.93
CA ALA A 43 2.58 7.64 -1.92
C ALA A 43 1.84 6.33 -2.25
N ALA A 44 0.58 6.17 -1.83
CA ALA A 44 -0.23 5.02 -2.21
C ALA A 44 -0.51 4.99 -3.71
N ALA A 45 -0.81 6.14 -4.33
CA ALA A 45 -1.04 6.23 -5.77
C ALA A 45 0.20 5.87 -6.59
N GLU A 46 1.39 6.24 -6.10
CA GLU A 46 2.67 5.86 -6.73
C GLU A 46 2.91 4.35 -6.63
N VAL A 47 2.67 3.75 -5.46
CA VAL A 47 2.76 2.30 -5.29
C VAL A 47 1.70 1.54 -6.10
N GLU A 48 0.47 2.05 -6.19
CA GLU A 48 -0.56 1.42 -7.04
C GLU A 48 -0.15 1.42 -8.52
N LYS A 49 0.50 2.48 -9.00
CA LYS A 49 1.05 2.52 -10.38
C LYS A 49 2.17 1.50 -10.57
N GLU A 50 3.08 1.39 -9.61
CA GLU A 50 4.18 0.42 -9.66
C GLU A 50 3.68 -1.02 -9.65
N VAL A 51 2.72 -1.33 -8.76
CA VAL A 51 2.08 -2.65 -8.68
C VAL A 51 1.32 -2.96 -9.97
N SER A 52 0.59 -2.00 -10.52
CA SER A 52 -0.12 -2.17 -11.80
C SER A 52 0.85 -2.51 -12.94
N ARG A 53 2.00 -1.84 -12.99
CA ARG A 53 3.04 -2.10 -14.01
C ARG A 53 3.65 -3.51 -13.91
N VAL A 54 3.82 -4.04 -12.71
CA VAL A 54 4.42 -5.37 -12.49
C VAL A 54 3.40 -6.50 -12.75
N MET A 55 2.11 -6.20 -12.70
CA MET A 55 1.02 -7.15 -12.92
C MET A 55 0.49 -7.17 -14.37
N GLY A 56 1.03 -6.31 -15.24
CA GLY A 56 0.67 -6.21 -16.66
C GLY A 56 1.57 -7.06 -17.56
#